data_AF-A0A316LDD8-F1
#
_entry.id   AF-A0A316LDD8-F1
#
_cell.length_a   1.000
_cell.length_b   1.000
_cell.length_c   1.000
_cell.angle_alpha   90.00
_cell.angle_beta   90.00
_cell.angle_gamma   90.00
#
_symmetry.space_group_name_H-M   'P 1'
#
loop_
_entity.id
_entity.type
_entity.pdbx_description
1 polymer ?
#
loop_
_entity_poly.entity_id
_entity_poly.type
_entity_poly.pdbx_seq_one_letter_code
_entity_poly.pdbx_strand_id
1 'polypeptide(L)'
;MNKKVLTYIILLAFSLLLSIIVSGKLLYIAPHLTISTSLLAYVFTFLFTAKLNEETNINNTKNILKKIVIGILIFYLFMIVINSISGMTSTKEVTESLRNIFTPNKLAIKSINIYYPNLINLISSILIFYLTHNIFSITFEITKDYTSKTISFIISILISFIIDQMIYISVTSFIPLYKESIKLTNYIENLTASFIIIILTSIIMTIIYSIIQKRSKN
;
A
#
# COMPACT_ATOMS: atom_id res chain seq x y z
N MET A 1 10.09 -14.32 -18.83
CA MET A 1 8.93 -14.23 -17.91
C MET A 1 7.68 -14.00 -18.75
N ASN A 2 6.57 -14.68 -18.44
CA ASN A 2 5.30 -14.50 -19.18
C ASN A 2 4.90 -13.01 -19.16
N LYS A 3 4.49 -12.46 -20.32
CA LYS A 3 4.08 -11.06 -20.48
C LYS A 3 2.95 -10.68 -19.51
N LYS A 4 2.02 -11.61 -19.23
CA LYS A 4 0.95 -11.42 -18.23
C LYS A 4 1.51 -11.24 -16.82
N VAL A 5 2.42 -12.12 -16.41
CA VAL A 5 3.09 -12.06 -15.10
C VAL A 5 3.84 -10.74 -14.93
N LEU A 6 4.61 -10.31 -15.94
CA LEU A 6 5.30 -9.02 -15.90
C LEU A 6 4.33 -7.85 -15.73
N THR A 7 3.19 -7.88 -16.44
CA THR A 7 2.16 -6.85 -16.34
C THR A 7 1.62 -6.76 -14.91
N TYR A 8 1.28 -7.89 -14.29
CA TYR A 8 0.79 -7.89 -12.91
C TYR A 8 1.85 -7.46 -11.89
N ILE A 9 3.13 -7.77 -12.10
CA ILE A 9 4.24 -7.27 -11.27
C ILE A 9 4.31 -5.74 -11.32
N ILE A 10 4.26 -5.17 -12.53
CA ILE A 10 4.32 -3.71 -12.73
C ILE A 10 3.11 -3.04 -12.08
N LEU A 11 1.90 -3.56 -12.32
CA LEU A 11 0.67 -3.02 -11.75
C LEU A 11 0.65 -3.11 -10.21
N LEU A 12 1.17 -4.21 -9.64
CA LEU A 12 1.31 -4.38 -8.20
C LEU A 12 2.29 -3.36 -7.61
N ALA A 13 3.49 -3.24 -8.20
CA ALA A 13 4.50 -2.29 -7.75
C ALA A 13 4.00 -0.83 -7.87
N PHE A 14 3.32 -0.51 -8.97
CA PHE A 14 2.73 0.80 -9.19
C PHE A 14 1.64 1.13 -8.16
N SER A 15 0.72 0.19 -7.90
CA SER A 15 -0.36 0.38 -6.92
C SER A 15 0.19 0.60 -5.51
N LEU A 16 1.20 -0.18 -5.13
CA LEU A 16 1.88 -0.02 -3.85
C LEU A 16 2.62 1.32 -3.77
N LEU A 17 3.39 1.69 -4.81
CA LEU A 17 4.10 2.96 -4.84
C LEU A 17 3.14 4.16 -4.76
N LEU A 18 2.06 4.14 -5.54
CA LEU A 18 1.03 5.16 -5.52
C LEU A 18 0.39 5.28 -4.14
N SER A 19 0.07 4.15 -3.49
CA SER A 19 -0.49 4.15 -2.14
C SER A 19 0.44 4.82 -1.11
N ILE A 20 1.75 4.61 -1.20
CA ILE A 20 2.72 5.26 -0.31
C ILE A 20 2.79 6.76 -0.60
N ILE A 21 2.85 7.16 -1.88
CA ILE A 21 2.91 8.56 -2.31
C ILE A 21 1.71 9.36 -1.79
N VAL A 22 0.50 8.80 -1.87
CA VAL A 22 -0.73 9.52 -1.47
C VAL A 22 -1.13 9.26 -0.01
N SER A 23 -0.30 8.56 0.77
CA SER A 23 -0.61 8.18 2.16
C SER A 23 -0.87 9.35 3.09
N GLY A 24 -0.24 10.50 2.85
CA GLY A 24 -0.44 11.73 3.62
C GLY A 24 -1.72 12.49 3.27
N LYS A 25 -2.45 12.09 2.22
CA LYS A 25 -3.68 12.77 1.81
C LYS A 25 -4.88 12.11 2.49
N LEU A 26 -5.55 12.85 3.38
CA LEU A 26 -6.76 12.42 4.06
C LEU A 26 -8.01 12.94 3.33
N LEU A 27 -9.05 12.11 3.27
CA LEU A 27 -10.37 12.46 2.74
C LEU A 27 -11.40 12.37 3.86
N TYR A 28 -12.28 13.37 3.95
CA TYR A 28 -13.46 13.30 4.81
C TYR A 28 -14.54 12.45 4.15
N ILE A 29 -15.00 11.42 4.86
CA ILE A 29 -16.15 10.60 4.43
C ILE A 29 -17.43 10.96 5.20
N ALA A 30 -17.28 11.53 6.38
CA ALA A 30 -18.33 12.08 7.23
C ALA A 30 -17.70 13.07 8.24
N PRO A 31 -18.47 13.89 8.96
CA PRO A 31 -17.94 14.75 10.01
C PRO A 31 -17.11 13.93 11.00
N HIS A 32 -15.86 14.34 11.24
CA HIS A 32 -14.90 13.65 12.11
C HIS A 32 -14.40 12.27 11.65
N LEU A 33 -14.81 11.78 10.47
CA LEU A 33 -14.33 10.52 9.90
C LEU A 33 -13.45 10.80 8.69
N THR A 34 -12.15 10.58 8.86
CA THR A 34 -11.14 10.71 7.80
C THR A 34 -10.57 9.37 7.41
N ILE A 35 -10.32 9.18 6.12
CA ILE A 35 -9.62 8.02 5.59
C ILE A 35 -8.40 8.46 4.79
N SER A 36 -7.34 7.65 4.79
CA SER A 36 -6.24 7.91 3.87
C SER A 36 -6.63 7.54 2.44
N THR A 37 -6.33 8.43 1.50
CA THR A 37 -6.53 8.19 0.06
C THR A 37 -5.72 6.99 -0.42
N SER A 38 -4.67 6.60 0.31
CA SER A 38 -3.84 5.43 -0.01
C SER A 38 -4.66 4.15 -0.09
N LEU A 39 -5.73 4.01 0.71
CA LEU A 39 -6.56 2.81 0.76
C LEU A 39 -7.20 2.49 -0.60
N LEU A 40 -7.54 3.52 -1.38
CA LEU A 40 -8.15 3.38 -2.70
C LEU A 40 -7.18 2.78 -3.71
N ALA A 41 -5.89 3.14 -3.65
CA ALA A 41 -4.86 2.56 -4.50
C ALA A 41 -4.36 1.22 -3.93
N TYR A 42 -4.27 1.10 -2.61
CA TYR A 42 -3.72 -0.05 -1.93
C TYR A 42 -4.55 -1.31 -2.15
N VAL A 43 -5.88 -1.22 -2.14
CA VAL A 43 -6.72 -2.43 -2.32
C VAL A 43 -6.44 -3.19 -3.63
N PHE A 44 -5.98 -2.50 -4.68
CA PHE A 44 -5.58 -3.13 -5.94
C PHE A 44 -4.36 -4.05 -5.80
N THR A 45 -3.52 -3.87 -4.79
CA THR A 45 -2.37 -4.75 -4.56
C THR A 45 -2.82 -6.18 -4.28
N PHE A 46 -3.90 -6.38 -3.52
CA PHE A 46 -4.48 -7.71 -3.30
C PHE A 46 -5.01 -8.34 -4.60
N LEU A 47 -5.65 -7.55 -5.47
CA LEU A 47 -6.14 -8.00 -6.77
C LEU A 47 -4.99 -8.53 -7.64
N PHE A 48 -3.91 -7.76 -7.76
CA PHE A 48 -2.76 -8.17 -8.58
C PHE A 48 -1.97 -9.32 -7.95
N THR A 49 -1.90 -9.41 -6.63
CA THR A 49 -1.32 -10.58 -5.95
C THR A 49 -2.14 -11.85 -6.20
N ALA A 50 -3.48 -11.78 -6.22
CA ALA A 50 -4.31 -12.92 -6.60
C ALA A 50 -3.99 -13.40 -8.02
N LYS A 51 -3.88 -12.46 -8.98
CA LYS A 51 -3.54 -12.79 -10.37
C LYS A 51 -2.14 -13.38 -10.51
N LEU A 52 -1.17 -12.93 -9.71
CA LEU A 52 0.17 -13.53 -9.69
C LEU A 52 0.16 -14.95 -9.14
N ASN A 53 -0.62 -15.23 -8.09
CA ASN A 53 -0.78 -16.59 -7.57
C ASN A 53 -1.41 -17.53 -8.60
N GLU A 54 -2.37 -17.06 -9.38
CA GLU A 54 -3.00 -17.86 -10.45
C GLU A 54 -2.05 -18.18 -11.61
N GLU A 55 -1.21 -17.24 -12.02
CA GLU A 55 -0.32 -17.37 -13.19
C GLU A 55 1.02 -18.01 -12.86
N THR A 56 1.35 -18.13 -11.58
CA THR A 56 2.63 -18.72 -11.14
C THR A 56 2.38 -19.80 -10.08
N ASN A 57 2.82 -19.58 -8.85
CA ASN A 57 2.51 -20.39 -7.68
C ASN A 57 2.85 -19.54 -6.44
N ILE A 58 2.44 -20.02 -5.26
CA ILE A 58 2.66 -19.29 -4.01
C ILE A 58 4.15 -18.95 -3.78
N ASN A 59 5.07 -19.89 -4.00
CA ASN A 59 6.50 -19.69 -3.73
C ASN A 59 7.11 -18.58 -4.63
N ASN A 60 6.74 -18.56 -5.90
CA ASN A 60 7.16 -17.54 -6.85
C ASN A 60 6.52 -16.19 -6.52
N THR A 61 5.24 -16.14 -6.16
CA THR A 61 4.60 -14.89 -5.71
C THR A 61 5.29 -14.32 -4.48
N LYS A 62 5.62 -15.14 -3.47
CA LYS A 62 6.37 -14.67 -2.28
C LYS A 62 7.72 -14.06 -2.64
N ASN A 63 8.45 -14.68 -3.57
CA ASN A 63 9.70 -14.14 -4.08
C ASN A 63 9.52 -12.83 -4.86
N ILE A 64 8.45 -12.71 -5.64
CA ILE A 64 8.08 -11.47 -6.34
C ILE A 64 7.75 -10.36 -5.33
N LEU A 65 6.94 -10.64 -4.30
CA LEU A 65 6.62 -9.67 -3.25
C LEU A 65 7.88 -9.15 -2.57
N LYS A 66 8.84 -10.03 -2.24
CA LYS A 66 10.15 -9.64 -1.68
C LYS A 66 10.92 -8.71 -2.63
N LYS A 67 10.93 -9.01 -3.93
CA LYS A 67 11.61 -8.16 -4.93
C LYS A 67 10.94 -6.79 -5.08
N ILE A 68 9.60 -6.72 -5.01
CA ILE A 68 8.85 -5.45 -5.05
C ILE A 68 9.21 -4.58 -3.84
N VAL A 69 9.24 -5.17 -2.65
CA VAL A 69 9.67 -4.50 -1.41
C VAL A 69 11.06 -3.88 -1.59
N ILE A 70 12.04 -4.67 -2.07
CA ILE A 70 13.40 -4.19 -2.31
C ILE A 70 13.40 -3.07 -3.37
N GLY A 71 12.65 -3.23 -4.46
CA GLY A 71 12.55 -2.24 -5.52
C GLY A 71 12.02 -0.89 -5.05
N ILE A 72 11.01 -0.88 -4.16
CA ILE A 72 10.48 0.36 -3.59
C ILE A 72 11.48 1.03 -2.65
N LEU A 73 12.23 0.25 -1.85
CA LEU A 73 13.29 0.81 -1.01
C LEU A 73 14.39 1.46 -1.85
N ILE A 74 14.81 0.81 -2.95
CA ILE A 74 15.77 1.37 -3.91
C ILE A 74 15.22 2.66 -4.55
N PHE A 75 13.94 2.66 -4.94
CA PHE A 75 13.30 3.87 -5.47
C PHE A 75 13.38 5.04 -4.48
N TYR A 76 13.04 4.82 -3.21
CA TYR A 76 13.12 5.88 -2.21
C TYR A 76 14.54 6.31 -1.87
N LEU A 77 15.52 5.40 -1.90
CA LEU A 77 16.93 5.77 -1.80
C LEU A 77 17.35 6.71 -2.93
N PHE A 78 16.90 6.42 -4.16
CA PHE A 78 17.14 7.30 -5.30
C PHE A 78 16.46 8.66 -5.16
N MET A 79 15.23 8.70 -4.65
CA MET A 79 14.51 9.97 -4.39
C MET A 79 15.20 10.82 -3.32
N ILE A 80 15.76 10.20 -2.28
CA ILE A 80 16.59 10.91 -1.27
C ILE A 80 17.77 11.60 -1.95
N VAL A 81 18.49 10.89 -2.81
CA VAL A 81 19.66 11.44 -3.51
C VAL A 81 19.26 12.61 -4.42
N ILE A 82 18.27 12.40 -5.30
CA ILE A 82 17.83 13.44 -6.24
C ILE A 82 17.33 14.68 -5.51
N ASN A 83 16.44 14.51 -4.53
CA ASN A 83 15.81 15.66 -3.87
C ASN A 83 16.76 16.42 -2.94
N SER A 84 17.88 15.82 -2.56
CA SER A 84 18.94 16.46 -1.76
C SER A 84 19.91 17.29 -2.61
N ILE A 85 19.92 17.13 -3.93
CA ILE A 85 20.68 18.00 -4.83
C ILE A 85 19.96 19.35 -4.93
N SER A 86 20.73 20.44 -4.94
CA SER A 86 20.20 21.79 -5.15
C SER A 86 19.67 21.94 -6.58
N GLY A 87 18.37 22.16 -6.72
CA GLY A 87 17.76 22.51 -8.00
C GLY A 87 18.21 23.89 -8.49
N MET A 88 18.04 24.13 -9.79
CA MET A 88 18.25 25.45 -10.38
C MET A 88 17.14 26.41 -9.93
N THR A 89 17.40 27.72 -9.91
CA THR A 89 16.39 28.73 -9.57
C THR A 89 15.17 28.67 -10.49
N SER A 90 15.37 28.34 -11.77
CA SER A 90 14.30 28.17 -12.76
C SER A 90 13.36 26.98 -12.50
N THR A 91 13.77 26.00 -11.67
CA THR A 91 12.99 24.79 -11.36
C THR A 91 12.68 24.67 -9.87
N LYS A 92 12.73 25.79 -9.13
CA LYS A 92 12.53 25.82 -7.69
C LYS A 92 11.19 25.22 -7.26
N GLU A 93 10.09 25.63 -7.91
CA GLU A 93 8.74 25.13 -7.59
C GLU A 93 8.58 23.62 -7.84
N VAL A 94 9.18 23.12 -8.92
CA VAL A 94 9.19 21.69 -9.25
C VAL A 94 9.97 20.91 -8.18
N THR A 95 11.13 21.44 -7.78
CA THR A 95 11.99 20.84 -6.75
C THR A 95 11.28 20.79 -5.40
N GLU A 96 10.60 21.87 -5.00
CA GLU A 96 9.81 21.92 -3.77
C GLU A 96 8.63 20.95 -3.80
N SER A 97 7.94 20.85 -4.94
CA SER A 97 6.83 19.89 -5.12
C SER A 97 7.30 18.44 -4.99
N LEU A 98 8.40 18.08 -5.64
CA LEU A 98 8.98 16.73 -5.53
C LEU A 98 9.45 16.41 -4.11
N ARG A 99 10.03 17.39 -3.40
CA ARG A 99 10.41 17.23 -1.99
C ARG A 99 9.17 16.98 -1.13
N ASN A 100 8.13 17.78 -1.28
CA ASN A 100 6.91 17.64 -0.47
C ASN A 100 6.20 16.29 -0.70
N ILE A 101 6.27 15.74 -1.91
CA ILE A 101 5.62 14.48 -2.25
C ILE A 101 6.46 13.27 -1.79
N PHE A 102 7.75 13.24 -2.12
CA PHE A 102 8.58 12.04 -1.95
C PHE A 102 9.48 12.07 -0.71
N THR A 103 9.91 13.27 -0.29
CA THR A 103 10.91 13.45 0.78
C THR A 103 10.59 14.67 1.65
N PRO A 104 9.41 14.70 2.31
CA PRO A 104 8.92 15.90 3.00
C PRO A 104 9.73 16.28 4.24
N ASN A 105 10.51 15.35 4.79
CA ASN A 105 11.34 15.62 5.96
C ASN A 105 12.72 16.11 5.54
N LYS A 106 13.33 16.94 6.38
CA LYS A 106 14.61 17.57 6.12
C LYS A 106 15.53 17.42 7.32
N LEU A 107 16.79 17.07 7.05
CA LEU A 107 17.87 17.05 8.01
C LEU A 107 19.03 17.88 7.46
N ALA A 108 19.49 18.87 8.23
CA ALA A 108 20.58 19.74 7.85
C ALA A 108 21.87 19.30 8.57
N ILE A 109 22.91 18.96 7.79
CA ILE A 109 24.26 18.70 8.31
C ILE A 109 25.17 19.76 7.71
N LYS A 110 25.58 20.73 8.54
CA LYS A 110 26.35 21.90 8.09
C LYS A 110 25.64 22.61 6.92
N SER A 111 26.28 22.71 5.76
CA SER A 111 25.71 23.32 4.53
C SER A 111 24.88 22.36 3.68
N ILE A 112 24.84 21.06 4.01
CA ILE A 112 24.15 20.04 3.22
C ILE A 112 22.74 19.82 3.80
N ASN A 113 21.73 19.92 2.93
CA ASN A 113 20.35 19.61 3.25
C ASN A 113 19.99 18.24 2.68
N ILE A 114 19.72 17.27 3.54
CA ILE A 114 19.28 15.92 3.16
C ILE A 114 17.76 15.87 3.31
N TYR A 115 17.05 15.61 2.23
CA TYR A 115 15.60 15.41 2.24
C TYR A 115 15.28 13.92 2.23
N TYR A 116 14.37 13.49 3.09
CA TYR A 116 14.03 12.08 3.27
C TYR A 116 12.52 11.84 3.44
N PRO A 117 12.01 10.63 3.09
CA PRO A 117 10.60 10.31 3.23
C PRO A 117 10.15 10.28 4.69
N ASN A 118 8.84 10.20 4.92
CA ASN A 118 8.33 9.77 6.23
C ASN A 118 8.71 8.30 6.44
N LEU A 119 9.80 8.06 7.17
CA LEU A 119 10.37 6.73 7.38
C LEU A 119 9.41 5.78 8.10
N ILE A 120 8.62 6.28 9.04
CA ILE A 120 7.61 5.48 9.75
C ILE A 120 6.59 4.99 8.73
N ASN A 121 5.98 5.91 7.97
CA ASN A 121 4.98 5.53 6.97
C ASN A 121 5.56 4.59 5.90
N LEU A 122 6.76 4.87 5.39
CA LEU A 122 7.41 4.06 4.36
C LEU A 122 7.70 2.63 4.86
N ILE A 123 8.42 2.50 5.98
CA ILE A 123 8.83 1.20 6.50
C ILE A 123 7.62 0.39 6.97
N SER A 124 6.69 1.02 7.69
CA SER A 124 5.46 0.36 8.14
C SER A 124 4.63 -0.13 6.95
N SER A 125 4.40 0.70 5.94
CA SER A 125 3.61 0.29 4.76
C SER A 125 4.24 -0.90 4.02
N ILE A 126 5.56 -0.91 3.87
CA ILE A 126 6.29 -1.98 3.19
C ILE A 126 6.27 -3.29 4.00
N LEU A 127 6.49 -3.22 5.31
CA LEU A 127 6.48 -4.39 6.19
C LEU A 127 5.07 -4.99 6.29
N ILE A 128 4.07 -4.13 6.48
CA ILE A 128 2.66 -4.53 6.54
C ILE A 128 2.26 -5.18 5.22
N PHE A 129 2.55 -4.53 4.07
CA PHE A 129 2.33 -5.10 2.75
C PHE A 129 2.94 -6.49 2.61
N TYR A 130 4.22 -6.65 2.95
CA TYR A 130 4.89 -7.94 2.82
C TYR A 130 4.20 -9.00 3.68
N LEU A 131 3.87 -8.69 4.93
CA LEU A 131 3.20 -9.63 5.84
C LEU A 131 1.80 -10.00 5.32
N THR A 132 0.96 -9.01 5.04
CA THR A 132 -0.47 -9.20 4.73
C THR A 132 -0.66 -9.85 3.37
N HIS A 133 0.20 -9.58 2.40
CA HIS A 133 0.14 -10.20 1.08
C HIS A 133 0.68 -11.64 1.07
N ASN A 134 1.57 -11.97 2.01
CA ASN A 134 1.95 -13.35 2.28
C ASN A 134 0.78 -14.13 2.91
N ILE A 135 0.11 -13.55 3.91
CA ILE A 135 -1.10 -14.13 4.52
C ILE A 135 -2.16 -14.35 3.44
N PHE A 136 -2.44 -13.33 2.63
CA PHE A 136 -3.37 -13.38 1.51
C PHE A 136 -3.04 -14.53 0.56
N SER A 137 -1.76 -14.66 0.17
CA SER A 137 -1.35 -15.69 -0.78
C SER A 137 -1.54 -17.10 -0.21
N ILE A 138 -1.28 -17.28 1.09
CA ILE A 138 -1.50 -18.56 1.77
C ILE A 138 -3.00 -18.87 1.86
N THR A 139 -3.82 -17.93 2.32
CA THR A 139 -5.27 -18.15 2.45
C THR A 139 -5.93 -18.40 1.10
N PHE A 140 -5.48 -17.68 0.05
CA PHE A 140 -6.02 -17.84 -1.30
C PHE A 140 -5.68 -19.22 -1.87
N GLU A 141 -4.44 -19.66 -1.69
CA GLU A 141 -3.98 -20.98 -2.14
C GLU A 141 -4.72 -22.11 -1.42
N ILE A 142 -4.96 -21.99 -0.12
CA ILE A 142 -5.68 -23.01 0.66
C ILE A 142 -7.16 -23.05 0.25
N THR A 143 -7.81 -21.89 0.09
CA THR A 143 -9.27 -21.83 -0.10
C THR A 143 -9.72 -22.09 -1.54
N LYS A 144 -8.86 -21.88 -2.54
CA LYS A 144 -9.20 -22.06 -3.97
C LYS A 144 -9.52 -23.49 -4.36
N ASP A 145 -9.05 -24.47 -3.59
CA ASP A 145 -9.29 -25.89 -3.88
C ASP A 145 -10.63 -26.38 -3.31
N TYR A 146 -11.16 -25.69 -2.28
CA TYR A 146 -12.44 -26.04 -1.63
C TYR A 146 -13.62 -25.17 -2.06
N THR A 147 -13.35 -24.05 -2.75
CA THR A 147 -14.37 -23.06 -3.14
C THR A 147 -14.10 -22.51 -4.54
N SER A 148 -15.02 -21.71 -5.11
CA SER A 148 -14.71 -21.01 -6.36
C SER A 148 -13.64 -19.94 -6.15
N LYS A 149 -12.76 -19.70 -7.14
CA LYS A 149 -11.68 -18.70 -7.00
C LYS A 149 -12.17 -17.30 -6.60
N THR A 150 -13.38 -16.92 -7.01
CA THR A 150 -14.01 -15.66 -6.58
C THR A 150 -14.30 -15.67 -5.07
N ILE A 151 -14.85 -16.75 -4.53
CA ILE A 151 -15.10 -16.90 -3.08
C ILE A 151 -13.77 -16.93 -2.32
N SER A 152 -12.77 -17.63 -2.84
CA SER A 152 -11.42 -17.68 -2.26
C SER A 152 -10.77 -16.31 -2.19
N PHE A 153 -10.97 -15.49 -3.23
CA PHE A 153 -10.52 -14.10 -3.26
C PHE A 153 -11.20 -13.27 -2.16
N ILE A 154 -12.53 -13.35 -2.03
CA ILE A 154 -13.31 -12.64 -1.00
C ILE A 154 -12.81 -12.98 0.41
N ILE A 155 -12.68 -14.27 0.72
CA ILE A 155 -12.24 -14.73 2.04
C ILE A 155 -10.83 -14.22 2.33
N SER A 156 -9.93 -14.35 1.35
CA SER A 156 -8.52 -13.99 1.51
C SER A 156 -8.31 -12.49 1.66
N ILE A 157 -9.01 -11.67 0.85
CA ILE A 157 -8.89 -10.22 0.92
C ILE A 157 -9.46 -9.69 2.24
N LEU A 158 -10.61 -10.19 2.70
CA LEU A 158 -11.19 -9.75 3.97
C LEU A 158 -10.27 -10.05 5.15
N ILE A 159 -9.79 -11.29 5.28
CA ILE A 159 -8.88 -11.68 6.37
C ILE A 159 -7.61 -10.83 6.35
N SER A 160 -6.97 -10.75 5.19
CA SER A 160 -5.66 -10.11 5.09
C SER A 160 -5.75 -8.59 5.24
N PHE A 161 -6.79 -7.96 4.68
CA PHE A 161 -6.95 -6.51 4.70
C PHE A 161 -7.46 -6.01 6.06
N ILE A 162 -8.23 -6.80 6.80
CA ILE A 162 -8.56 -6.52 8.21
C ILE A 162 -7.28 -6.48 9.05
N ILE A 163 -6.42 -7.51 8.95
CA ILE A 163 -5.15 -7.57 9.68
C ILE A 163 -4.25 -6.38 9.31
N ASP A 164 -4.19 -6.07 8.01
CA ASP A 164 -3.43 -4.95 7.46
C ASP A 164 -3.78 -3.63 8.13
N GLN A 165 -5.07 -3.28 8.17
CA GLN A 165 -5.52 -2.01 8.74
C GLN A 165 -5.41 -1.96 10.25
N MET A 166 -5.63 -3.08 10.94
CA MET A 166 -5.40 -3.15 12.38
C MET A 166 -3.94 -2.83 12.74
N ILE A 167 -2.97 -3.38 11.99
CA ILE A 167 -1.55 -3.09 12.22
C ILE A 167 -1.21 -1.66 11.79
N TYR A 168 -1.66 -1.23 10.61
CA TYR A 168 -1.34 0.09 10.06
C TYR A 168 -1.79 1.23 10.98
N ILE A 169 -3.04 1.20 11.42
CA ILE A 169 -3.61 2.25 12.27
C ILE A 169 -2.93 2.24 13.64
N SER A 170 -2.64 1.06 14.19
CA SER A 170 -1.90 0.93 15.45
C SER A 170 -0.52 1.60 15.36
N VAL A 171 0.26 1.30 14.30
CA VAL A 171 1.63 1.82 14.15
C VAL A 171 1.63 3.32 13.86
N THR A 172 0.74 3.80 13.00
CA THR A 172 0.69 5.22 12.63
C THR A 172 0.10 6.09 13.75
N SER A 173 -0.78 5.54 14.58
CA SER A 173 -1.38 6.25 15.73
C SER A 173 -0.53 6.18 17.00
N PHE A 174 0.45 5.26 17.09
CA PHE A 174 1.24 5.02 18.30
C PHE A 174 1.99 6.26 18.80
N ILE A 175 2.71 6.95 17.92
CA ILE A 175 3.50 8.14 18.29
C ILE A 175 2.60 9.31 18.73
N PRO A 176 1.52 9.65 18.00
CA PRO A 176 0.56 10.64 18.46
C PRO A 176 -0.14 10.28 19.79
N LEU A 177 -0.54 9.02 19.97
CA LEU A 177 -1.15 8.55 21.23
C LEU A 177 -0.19 8.70 22.42
N TYR A 178 1.08 8.33 22.23
CA TYR A 178 2.12 8.48 23.24
C TYR A 178 2.42 9.93 23.61
N LYS A 179 2.27 10.86 22.65
CA LYS A 179 2.45 12.31 22.86
C LYS A 179 1.17 13.02 23.32
N GLU A 180 0.16 12.27 23.78
CA GLU A 180 -1.17 12.74 24.21
C GLU A 180 -1.95 13.57 23.18
N SER A 181 -1.57 13.56 21.91
CA SER A 181 -2.22 14.39 20.88
C SER A 181 -3.48 13.78 20.28
N ILE A 182 -3.79 12.51 20.61
CA ILE A 182 -4.96 11.79 20.11
C ILE A 182 -5.76 11.22 21.29
N LYS A 183 -7.06 11.55 21.37
CA LYS A 183 -8.00 10.90 22.30
C LYS A 183 -8.31 9.47 21.80
N LEU A 184 -8.48 8.52 22.72
CA LEU A 184 -8.85 7.13 22.40
C LEU A 184 -10.08 7.03 21.48
N THR A 185 -11.03 7.96 21.61
CA THR A 185 -12.21 8.09 20.75
C THR A 185 -11.82 8.22 19.28
N ASN A 186 -10.86 9.07 18.95
CA ASN A 186 -10.41 9.31 17.58
C ASN A 186 -9.74 8.05 16.98
N TYR A 187 -9.05 7.27 17.82
CA TYR A 187 -8.46 6.00 17.39
C TYR A 187 -9.55 4.98 17.00
N ILE A 188 -10.60 4.86 17.82
CA ILE A 188 -11.74 3.98 17.55
C ILE A 188 -12.51 4.44 16.31
N GLU A 189 -12.72 5.75 16.14
CA GLU A 189 -13.37 6.34 14.96
C GLU A 189 -12.58 6.03 13.67
N ASN A 190 -11.25 6.19 13.69
CA ASN A 190 -10.39 5.89 12.55
C ASN A 190 -10.34 4.41 12.19
N LEU A 191 -10.35 3.51 13.19
CA LEU A 191 -10.49 2.07 12.96
C LEU A 191 -11.82 1.76 12.30
N THR A 192 -12.91 2.29 12.84
CA THR A 192 -14.28 2.07 12.34
C THR A 192 -14.42 2.56 10.89
N ALA A 193 -13.93 3.77 10.60
CA ALA A 193 -13.88 4.33 9.25
C ALA A 193 -13.15 3.40 8.28
N SER A 194 -11.97 2.93 8.68
CA SER A 194 -11.15 2.04 7.86
C SER A 194 -11.82 0.70 7.61
N PHE A 195 -12.50 0.11 8.61
CA PHE A 195 -13.25 -1.14 8.42
C PHE A 195 -14.41 -1.01 7.42
N ILE A 196 -15.17 0.09 7.48
CA ILE A 196 -16.24 0.35 6.51
C ILE A 196 -15.66 0.40 5.09
N ILE A 197 -14.54 1.12 4.90
CA ILE A 197 -13.87 1.21 3.61
C ILE A 197 -13.31 -0.13 3.16
N ILE A 198 -12.71 -0.93 4.04
CA ILE A 198 -12.22 -2.28 3.72
C ILE A 198 -13.34 -3.13 3.15
N ILE A 199 -14.50 -3.16 3.81
CA ILE A 199 -15.64 -3.98 3.35
C ILE A 199 -16.09 -3.51 1.98
N LEU A 200 -16.32 -2.21 1.80
CA LEU A 200 -16.76 -1.63 0.53
C LEU A 200 -15.77 -1.88 -0.60
N THR A 201 -14.49 -1.60 -0.38
CA THR A 201 -13.44 -1.79 -1.38
C THR A 201 -13.19 -3.26 -1.69
N SER A 202 -13.32 -4.16 -0.71
CA SER A 202 -13.24 -5.61 -0.92
C SER A 202 -14.38 -6.12 -1.81
N ILE A 203 -15.60 -5.61 -1.62
CA ILE A 203 -16.75 -5.92 -2.49
C ILE A 203 -16.47 -5.43 -3.92
N ILE A 204 -16.01 -4.18 -4.09
CA ILE A 204 -15.68 -3.62 -5.42
C ILE A 204 -14.58 -4.46 -6.10
N MET A 205 -13.51 -4.78 -5.38
CA MET A 205 -12.42 -5.61 -5.93
C MET A 205 -12.90 -7.00 -6.30
N THR A 206 -13.85 -7.57 -5.56
CA THR A 206 -14.44 -8.87 -5.90
C THR A 206 -15.17 -8.81 -7.23
N ILE A 207 -15.99 -7.78 -7.43
CA ILE A 207 -16.70 -7.57 -8.71
C ILE A 207 -15.71 -7.45 -9.86
N ILE A 208 -14.68 -6.61 -9.69
CA ILE A 208 -13.61 -6.42 -10.69
C ILE A 208 -12.89 -7.75 -10.97
N TYR A 209 -12.51 -8.49 -9.93
CA TYR A 209 -11.84 -9.78 -10.05
C TYR A 209 -12.68 -10.78 -10.86
N SER A 210 -13.99 -10.89 -10.59
CA SER A 210 -14.89 -11.77 -11.32
C SER A 210 -15.02 -11.39 -12.80
N ILE A 211 -15.05 -10.09 -13.13
CA ILE A 211 -15.08 -9.60 -14.52
C ILE A 211 -13.80 -9.99 -15.26
N ILE A 212 -12.63 -9.76 -14.64
CA ILE A 212 -11.33 -10.12 -15.20
C ILE A 212 -11.24 -11.64 -15.41
N GLN A 213 -11.77 -12.43 -14.48
CA GLN A 213 -11.76 -13.89 -14.57
C GLN A 213 -12.60 -14.42 -15.73
N LYS A 214 -13.81 -13.87 -15.97
CA LYS A 214 -14.66 -14.28 -17.10
C LYS A 214 -14.00 -14.06 -18.46
N ARG A 215 -13.30 -12.93 -18.64
CA ARG A 215 -12.59 -12.63 -19.89
C ARG A 215 -11.42 -13.56 -20.21
N SER A 216 -10.86 -14.26 -19.22
CA SER A 216 -9.75 -15.19 -19.44
C SER A 216 -10.20 -16.56 -19.97
N LYS A 217 -11.52 -16.86 -19.95
CA LYS A 217 -12.07 -18.15 -20.40
C LYS A 217 -12.69 -18.11 -21.80
N ASN A 218 -12.83 -16.92 -22.38
CA ASN A 218 -13.26 -16.70 -23.76
C ASN A 218 -12.04 -16.31 -24.61
#